data_AF-A0A9D1MYW3-F1
#
_entry.id   AF-A0A9D1MYW3-F1
#
_cell.length_a   1.000
_cell.length_b   1.000
_cell.length_c   1.000
_cell.angle_alpha   90.00
_cell.angle_beta   90.00
_cell.angle_gamma   90.00
#
_symmetry.space_group_name_H-M   'P 1'
#
loop_
_entity.id
_entity.type
_entity.pdbx_description
1 polymer ?
#
loop_
_entity_poly.entity_id
_entity_poly.type
_entity_poly.pdbx_seq_one_letter_code
_entity_poly.pdbx_strand_id
1 'polypeptide(L)'
;MFYSLIKQKRDIWYNSQECTVKELIKYMEVTNELRDVQIDAIKTYLFLKIACNNKPLWELFYEGAFNTLDVSTLELAQNTRDYLLNNPYALALYQYATTKNDKNEQVSIKLEREIKSNFDKIDYKEVFRKLFY
;
A
#
# COMPACT_ATOMS: atom_id res chain seq x y z
N MET A 1 -7.43 5.58 1.72
CA MET A 1 -7.48 4.14 1.37
C MET A 1 -6.18 3.66 0.72
N PHE A 2 -5.94 3.82 -0.59
CA PHE A 2 -4.62 3.48 -1.16
C PHE A 2 -3.50 4.41 -0.68
N TYR A 3 -3.83 5.70 -0.55
CA TYR A 3 -2.90 6.70 -0.03
C TYR A 3 -2.37 6.34 1.36
N SER A 4 -3.19 5.81 2.27
CA SER A 4 -2.74 5.45 3.61
C SER A 4 -1.73 4.31 3.61
N LEU A 5 -1.88 3.33 2.69
CA LEU A 5 -0.91 2.24 2.51
C LEU A 5 0.42 2.76 1.96
N ILE A 6 0.36 3.61 0.94
CA ILE A 6 1.54 4.28 0.37
C ILE A 6 2.23 5.14 1.45
N LYS A 7 1.46 5.92 2.20
CA LYS A 7 1.94 6.78 3.27
C LYS A 7 2.68 5.98 4.35
N GLN A 8 2.11 4.87 4.81
CA GLN A 8 2.74 4.03 5.82
C GLN A 8 4.12 3.53 5.35
N LYS A 9 4.21 3.03 4.12
CA LYS A 9 5.47 2.53 3.54
C LYS A 9 6.47 3.62 3.23
N ARG A 10 5.99 4.77 2.76
CA ARG A 10 6.77 5.99 2.60
C ARG A 10 7.41 6.39 3.93
N ASP A 11 6.65 6.41 5.01
CA ASP A 11 7.15 6.80 6.34
C ASP A 11 8.17 5.78 6.87
N ILE A 12 7.97 4.49 6.62
CA ILE A 12 8.96 3.44 6.92
C ILE A 12 10.26 3.68 6.14
N TRP A 13 10.17 3.90 4.83
CA TRP A 13 11.34 4.20 4.00
C TRP A 13 12.03 5.49 4.45
N TYR A 14 11.26 6.55 4.71
CA TYR A 14 11.81 7.82 5.13
C TYR A 14 12.56 7.72 6.46
N ASN A 15 12.14 6.84 7.37
CA ASN A 15 12.83 6.56 8.63
C ASN A 15 14.02 5.58 8.48
N SER A 16 14.14 4.85 7.38
CA SER A 16 15.21 3.88 7.15
C SER A 16 16.55 4.56 6.84
N GLN A 17 17.64 3.80 6.87
CA GLN A 17 18.96 4.28 6.45
C GLN A 17 19.09 4.42 4.93
N GLU A 18 18.18 3.82 4.16
CA GLU A 18 18.19 3.84 2.69
C GLU A 18 17.65 5.16 2.11
N CYS A 19 16.94 5.96 2.91
CA CYS A 19 16.40 7.23 2.46
C CYS A 19 17.51 8.28 2.29
N THR A 20 17.76 8.66 1.04
CA THR A 20 18.79 9.64 0.65
C THR A 20 18.30 11.08 0.65
N VAL A 21 16.99 11.32 0.84
CA VAL A 21 16.37 12.66 0.68
C VAL A 21 16.08 13.37 2.02
N LYS A 22 16.54 12.83 3.15
CA LYS A 22 16.27 13.36 4.49
C LYS A 22 16.69 14.83 4.63
N GLU A 23 17.92 15.16 4.25
CA GLU A 23 18.44 16.52 4.36
C GLU A 23 17.71 17.51 3.45
N LEU A 24 17.31 17.08 2.25
CA LEU A 24 16.53 17.90 1.32
C LEU A 24 15.17 18.29 1.92
N ILE A 25 14.47 17.32 2.50
CA ILE A 25 13.17 17.55 3.13
C ILE A 25 13.32 18.40 4.39
N LYS A 26 14.32 18.12 5.22
CA LYS A 26 14.62 18.93 6.41
C LYS A 26 14.89 20.38 6.04
N TYR A 27 15.61 20.63 4.96
CA TYR A 27 15.81 21.97 4.44
C TYR A 27 14.49 22.66 4.05
N MET A 28 13.58 21.95 3.37
CA MET A 28 12.25 22.48 3.03
C MET A 28 11.41 22.82 4.26
N GLU A 29 11.46 21.98 5.30
CA GLU A 29 10.77 22.19 6.58
C GLU A 29 11.32 23.41 7.32
N VAL A 30 12.65 23.58 7.38
CA VAL A 30 13.30 24.72 8.05
C VAL A 30 13.09 26.04 7.30
N THR A 31 13.10 25.99 5.96
CA THR A 31 12.92 27.17 5.11
C THR A 31 11.50 27.73 5.24
N ASN A 32 10.52 26.91 5.61
CA ASN A 32 9.15 27.31 5.95
C ASN A 32 8.39 28.06 4.83
N GLU A 33 8.82 27.88 3.57
CA GLU A 33 8.17 28.41 2.37
C GLU A 33 7.08 27.47 1.81
N LEU A 34 6.96 26.26 2.36
CA LEU A 34 6.00 25.23 1.95
C LEU A 34 5.13 24.82 3.14
N ARG A 35 3.83 24.69 2.92
CA ARG A 35 2.91 24.12 3.92
C ARG A 35 3.19 22.62 4.10
N ASP A 36 2.87 22.10 5.29
CA ASP A 36 3.03 20.68 5.63
C ASP A 36 2.47 19.73 4.56
N VAL A 37 1.30 20.05 4.01
CA VAL A 37 0.65 19.24 2.96
C VAL A 37 1.49 19.21 1.66
N GLN A 38 2.17 20.31 1.32
CA GLN A 38 3.05 20.36 0.15
C GLN A 38 4.31 19.53 0.39
N ILE A 39 4.90 19.60 1.59
CA ILE A 39 6.05 18.78 1.97
C ILE A 39 5.67 17.30 1.98
N ASP A 40 4.49 16.93 2.49
CA ASP A 40 3.98 15.55 2.51
C ASP A 40 3.76 14.99 1.08
N ALA A 41 3.27 15.83 0.16
CA ALA A 41 3.15 15.48 -1.24
C ALA A 41 4.53 15.25 -1.90
N ILE A 42 5.52 16.11 -1.62
CA ILE A 42 6.90 15.96 -2.10
C ILE A 42 7.53 14.67 -1.54
N LYS A 43 7.38 14.39 -0.24
CA LYS A 43 7.83 13.14 0.39
C LYS A 43 7.28 11.92 -0.36
N THR A 44 5.97 11.93 -0.63
CA THR A 44 5.30 10.85 -1.35
C THR A 44 5.83 10.69 -2.77
N TYR A 45 5.99 11.79 -3.50
CA TYR A 45 6.55 11.78 -4.84
C TYR A 45 7.98 11.21 -4.87
N LEU A 46 8.86 11.68 -3.98
CA LEU A 46 10.25 11.22 -3.91
C LEU A 46 10.34 9.73 -3.56
N PHE A 47 9.51 9.26 -2.63
CA PHE A 47 9.41 7.84 -2.31
C PHE A 47 9.00 7.00 -3.53
N LEU A 48 7.93 7.39 -4.23
CA LEU A 48 7.50 6.68 -5.44
C LEU A 48 8.55 6.74 -6.55
N LYS A 49 9.25 7.86 -6.69
CA LYS A 49 10.26 8.06 -7.73
C LYS A 49 11.53 7.23 -7.46
N ILE A 50 12.02 7.26 -6.23
CA ILE A 50 13.34 6.71 -5.86
C ILE A 50 13.18 5.27 -5.34
N ALA A 51 12.42 5.07 -4.27
CA ALA A 51 12.29 3.76 -3.64
C ALA A 51 11.46 2.79 -4.50
N CYS A 52 10.44 3.30 -5.19
CA CYS A 52 9.58 2.48 -6.06
C CYS A 52 9.96 2.52 -7.54
N ASN A 53 11.12 3.08 -7.90
CA ASN A 53 11.63 3.16 -9.28
C ASN A 53 10.65 3.77 -10.30
N ASN A 54 9.73 4.62 -9.85
CA ASN A 54 8.72 5.25 -10.70
C ASN A 54 7.87 4.25 -11.50
N LYS A 55 7.67 3.04 -10.98
CA LYS A 55 6.77 2.04 -11.57
C LYS A 55 5.30 2.49 -11.49
N PRO A 56 4.42 2.00 -12.39
CA PRO A 56 2.98 2.22 -12.28
C PRO A 56 2.42 1.72 -10.94
N LEU A 57 1.47 2.46 -10.35
CA LEU A 57 0.90 2.11 -9.04
C LEU A 57 0.26 0.72 -9.02
N TRP A 58 -0.49 0.36 -10.07
CA TRP A 58 -1.13 -0.97 -10.13
C TRP A 58 -0.09 -2.10 -10.07
N GLU A 59 1.08 -1.91 -10.67
CA GLU A 59 2.18 -2.89 -10.65
C GLU A 59 2.78 -2.97 -9.24
N LEU A 60 3.02 -1.83 -8.58
CA LEU A 60 3.52 -1.80 -7.21
C LEU A 60 2.55 -2.47 -6.21
N PHE A 61 1.25 -2.27 -6.38
CA PHE A 61 0.24 -2.95 -5.56
C PHE A 61 0.18 -4.45 -5.88
N TYR A 62 0.26 -4.83 -7.16
CA TYR A 62 0.30 -6.23 -7.56
C TYR A 62 1.58 -6.94 -7.05
N GLU A 63 2.72 -6.28 -7.05
CA GLU A 63 3.96 -6.82 -6.48
C GLU A 63 3.94 -6.88 -4.95
N GLY A 64 2.91 -6.30 -4.30
CA GLY A 64 2.79 -6.27 -2.84
C GLY A 64 3.76 -5.31 -2.16
N ALA A 65 4.32 -4.33 -2.89
CA ALA A 65 5.27 -3.35 -2.35
C ALA A 65 4.71 -2.60 -1.13
N PHE A 66 3.38 -2.44 -1.08
CA PHE A 66 2.69 -1.74 -0.01
C PHE A 66 2.09 -2.63 1.09
N ASN A 67 2.34 -3.93 1.08
CA ASN A 67 1.80 -4.86 2.07
C ASN A 67 2.42 -4.61 3.45
N THR A 68 1.56 -4.51 4.46
CA THR A 68 1.95 -4.32 5.87
C THR A 68 1.26 -5.29 6.82
N LEU A 69 0.25 -6.03 6.34
CA LEU A 69 -0.39 -7.06 7.15
C LEU A 69 0.55 -8.25 7.38
N ASP A 70 0.59 -8.70 8.62
CA ASP A 70 1.13 -10.00 8.98
C ASP A 70 0.03 -11.05 8.86
N VAL A 71 0.14 -11.89 7.83
CA VAL A 71 -0.83 -12.96 7.53
C VAL A 71 -1.00 -13.94 8.69
N SER A 72 0.04 -14.12 9.52
CA SER A 72 0.01 -15.05 10.64
C SER A 72 -1.04 -14.67 11.70
N THR A 73 -1.34 -13.36 11.81
CA THR A 73 -2.28 -12.80 12.79
C THR A 73 -3.74 -12.81 12.32
N LEU A 74 -4.01 -13.14 11.06
CA LEU A 74 -5.35 -13.02 10.47
C LEU A 74 -6.21 -14.26 10.71
N GLU A 75 -7.45 -14.08 11.18
CA GLU A 75 -8.43 -15.18 11.27
C GLU A 75 -8.90 -15.61 9.87
N LEU A 76 -8.22 -16.62 9.32
CA LEU A 76 -8.40 -17.14 7.96
C LEU A 76 -8.36 -18.67 7.96
N ALA A 77 -9.09 -19.27 7.04
CA ALA A 77 -8.94 -20.69 6.72
C ALA A 77 -7.51 -20.96 6.20
N GLN A 78 -6.97 -22.15 6.50
CA GLN A 78 -5.58 -22.48 6.22
C GLN A 78 -5.23 -22.35 4.73
N ASN A 79 -6.10 -22.82 3.84
CA ASN A 79 -5.94 -22.71 2.40
C ASN A 79 -5.84 -21.26 1.91
N THR A 80 -6.73 -20.38 2.39
CA THR A 80 -6.68 -18.94 2.07
C THR A 80 -5.40 -18.31 2.62
N ARG A 81 -5.03 -18.66 3.86
CA ARG A 81 -3.81 -18.17 4.52
C ARG A 81 -2.56 -18.52 3.71
N ASP A 82 -2.43 -19.79 3.32
CA ASP A 82 -1.30 -20.27 2.52
C ASP A 82 -1.25 -19.58 1.16
N TYR A 83 -2.41 -19.35 0.53
CA TYR A 83 -2.47 -18.59 -0.71
C TYR A 83 -1.99 -17.15 -0.54
N LEU A 84 -2.46 -16.43 0.49
CA LEU A 84 -2.05 -15.04 0.72
C LEU A 84 -0.56 -14.91 1.07
N LEU A 85 0.01 -15.88 1.79
CA LEU A 85 1.45 -15.92 2.10
C LEU A 85 2.31 -16.05 0.84
N ASN A 86 1.88 -16.88 -0.11
CA ASN A 86 2.63 -17.14 -1.33
C ASN A 86 2.36 -16.13 -2.46
N ASN A 87 1.32 -15.29 -2.32
CA ASN A 87 0.86 -14.39 -3.37
C ASN A 87 0.72 -12.94 -2.85
N PRO A 88 1.77 -12.11 -2.98
CA PRO A 88 1.75 -10.73 -2.48
C PRO A 88 0.62 -9.85 -3.03
N TYR A 89 0.25 -10.00 -4.31
CA TYR A 89 -0.92 -9.31 -4.89
C TYR A 89 -2.23 -9.64 -4.17
N ALA A 90 -2.39 -10.90 -3.76
CA ALA A 90 -3.61 -11.35 -3.13
C ALA A 90 -3.70 -10.79 -1.71
N LEU A 91 -2.57 -10.76 -0.99
CA LEU A 91 -2.47 -10.07 0.29
C LEU A 91 -2.71 -8.56 0.14
N ALA A 92 -2.19 -7.94 -0.92
CA ALA A 92 -2.42 -6.51 -1.19
C ALA A 92 -3.90 -6.20 -1.38
N LEU A 93 -4.62 -7.05 -2.14
CA LEU A 93 -6.04 -6.87 -2.38
C LEU A 93 -6.88 -7.14 -1.12
N TYR A 94 -6.49 -8.15 -0.32
CA TYR A 94 -7.11 -8.43 0.97
C TYR A 94 -6.92 -7.27 1.96
N GLN A 95 -5.69 -6.75 2.05
CA GLN A 95 -5.35 -5.61 2.87
C GLN A 95 -6.14 -4.37 2.45
N TYR A 96 -6.26 -4.13 1.15
CA TYR A 96 -7.10 -3.07 0.63
C TYR A 96 -8.57 -3.26 1.03
N ALA A 97 -9.13 -4.46 0.87
CA ALA A 97 -10.53 -4.76 1.19
C ALA A 97 -10.87 -4.56 2.67
N THR A 98 -9.92 -4.82 3.56
CA THR A 98 -10.06 -4.73 5.03
C THR A 98 -9.64 -3.40 5.63
N THR A 99 -8.96 -2.55 4.86
CA THR A 99 -8.61 -1.19 5.28
C THR A 99 -9.88 -0.38 5.54
N LYS A 100 -9.81 0.58 6.47
CA LYS A 100 -10.92 1.51 6.74
C LYS A 100 -10.74 2.82 5.99
N ASN A 101 -11.85 3.39 5.53
CA ASN A 101 -11.90 4.71 4.92
C ASN A 101 -11.89 5.81 6.01
N ASP A 102 -11.94 7.07 5.60
CA ASP A 102 -11.91 8.23 6.52
C ASP A 102 -13.14 8.31 7.43
N LYS A 103 -14.21 7.56 7.11
CA LYS A 103 -15.42 7.40 7.94
C LYS A 103 -15.34 6.18 8.86
N ASN A 104 -14.18 5.53 8.96
CA ASN A 104 -13.97 4.30 9.74
C ASN A 104 -14.80 3.10 9.24
N GLU A 105 -15.28 3.15 7.99
CA GLU A 105 -15.98 2.05 7.33
C GLU A 105 -14.97 1.20 6.54
N GLN A 106 -15.11 -0.11 6.57
CA GLN A 106 -14.28 -1.00 5.78
C GLN A 106 -14.50 -0.76 4.28
N VAL A 107 -13.41 -0.74 3.50
CA VAL A 107 -13.45 -0.49 2.05
C VAL A 107 -14.43 -1.41 1.34
N SER A 108 -14.35 -2.72 1.59
CA SER A 108 -15.26 -3.68 0.95
C SER A 108 -15.34 -5.00 1.70
N ILE A 109 -16.43 -5.17 2.44
CA ILE A 109 -16.80 -6.44 3.08
C ILE A 109 -17.06 -7.53 2.03
N LYS A 110 -17.64 -7.14 0.88
CA LYS A 110 -17.91 -8.07 -0.21
C LYS A 110 -16.62 -8.65 -0.77
N LEU A 111 -15.62 -7.81 -1.01
CA LEU A 111 -14.33 -8.23 -1.55
C LEU A 111 -13.55 -9.08 -0.55
N GLU A 112 -13.58 -8.74 0.74
CA GLU A 112 -12.97 -9.57 1.78
C GLU A 112 -13.57 -10.99 1.78
N ARG A 113 -14.90 -11.11 1.75
CA ARG A 113 -15.59 -12.41 1.69
C ARG A 113 -15.24 -13.18 0.44
N GLU A 114 -15.21 -12.52 -0.72
CA GLU A 114 -14.85 -13.15 -1.98
C GLU A 114 -13.42 -13.71 -1.94
N ILE A 115 -12.47 -12.96 -1.40
CA ILE A 115 -11.09 -13.44 -1.23
C ILE A 115 -11.05 -14.61 -0.25
N LYS A 116 -11.80 -14.56 0.87
CA LYS A 116 -11.82 -15.68 1.82
C LYS A 116 -12.38 -16.97 1.22
N SER A 117 -13.40 -16.88 0.36
CA SER A 117 -14.12 -18.04 -0.16
C SER A 117 -13.66 -18.53 -1.54
N ASN A 118 -13.15 -17.65 -2.40
CA ASN A 118 -12.84 -17.93 -3.81
C ASN A 118 -11.48 -17.32 -4.24
N PHE A 119 -10.48 -17.24 -3.34
CA PHE A 119 -9.18 -16.63 -3.62
C PHE A 119 -8.52 -17.12 -4.93
N ASP A 120 -8.69 -18.39 -5.28
CA ASP A 120 -8.08 -19.05 -6.43
C ASP A 120 -8.74 -18.67 -7.78
N LYS A 121 -9.95 -18.10 -7.74
CA LYS A 121 -10.72 -17.73 -8.94
C LYS A 121 -10.64 -16.25 -9.31
N ILE A 122 -9.97 -15.44 -8.48
CA ILE A 122 -9.89 -14.00 -8.68
C ILE A 122 -8.75 -13.68 -9.65
N ASP A 123 -9.06 -12.96 -10.73
CA ASP A 123 -8.03 -12.34 -11.56
C ASP A 123 -7.54 -11.04 -10.89
N TYR A 124 -6.60 -11.20 -9.96
CA TYR A 124 -6.05 -10.09 -9.19
C TYR A 124 -5.42 -9.02 -10.08
N LYS A 125 -4.82 -9.42 -11.21
CA LYS A 125 -4.17 -8.48 -12.13
C LYS A 125 -5.20 -7.57 -12.77
N GLU A 126 -6.26 -8.13 -13.33
CA GLU A 126 -7.34 -7.35 -13.92
C GLU A 126 -8.08 -6.50 -12.89
N VAL A 127 -8.25 -6.99 -11.66
CA VAL A 127 -8.80 -6.18 -10.57
C VAL A 127 -7.94 -4.95 -10.31
N PHE A 128 -6.62 -5.09 -10.15
CA PHE A 128 -5.75 -3.94 -9.92
C PHE A 128 -5.71 -3.00 -11.13
N ARG A 129 -5.70 -3.51 -12.36
CA ARG A 129 -5.74 -2.63 -13.55
C ARG A 129 -7.00 -1.77 -13.56
N LYS A 130 -8.17 -2.36 -13.29
CA LYS A 130 -9.46 -1.64 -13.23
C LYS A 130 -9.59 -0.67 -12.05
N LEU A 131 -8.83 -0.89 -10.98
CA LEU A 131 -8.83 0.02 -9.82
C LEU A 131 -8.02 1.29 -10.08
N PHE A 132 -7.04 1.24 -10.99
CA PHE A 132 -6.14 2.36 -11.30
C PHE A 132 -6.35 2.99 -12.68
N TYR A 133 -7.10 2.33 -13.58
CA TYR A 133 -7.45 2.79 -14.93
C TYR A 133 -8.92 2.51 -15.23
#